data_AF-A0A326U006-F1
#
_entry.id   AF-A0A326U006-F1
#
_cell.length_a   1.000
_cell.length_b   1.000
_cell.length_c   1.000
_cell.angle_alpha   90.00
_cell.angle_beta   90.00
_cell.angle_gamma   90.00
#
_symmetry.space_group_name_H-M   'P 1'
#
loop_
_entity.id
_entity.type
_entity.pdbx_description
1 polymer ?
#
loop_
_entity_poly.entity_id
_entity_poly.type
_entity_poly.pdbx_seq_one_letter_code
_entity_poly.pdbx_strand_id
1 'polypeptide(L)'
;MDSERQGPITDPNTPNHSDASASTPSHQEHVQDRERIQPFSFPRTADVGYIEEPIFKEHITGYLNNDKPTAADGQEPPTTPGASEHFGSPPPFQHIPYQPPYPNYSYSVPNYPYAPYMLQPRRDGQRLYQLIVGILALVCSLLSFLGGLICLLLLPLIIRAAQYSRELTPDQEFASTALLITLSIAGLGGGLFSSYHSLRALFKKRSANFQLPWFWIFFVLYGIVIGIAFAIASTQTEFPGLPVAMTLIILAALLPALGFLALGTRIIHYPRRALWPTTWRRFTLSLTSGATLSILLAMILEMVVGYIFMLQIGIGSDILSQDKLPTDPGKLFYLFISLAVVAPVVEELVKPIGTFVMLGRIRSAGEAFIIGLAGGIGFNLVETTMYISQGYNDWLQIALLRSAAGLLHGFGAAMVSLGVYYLFHPKETGKYNHILLGILCIAYAIFQHGLWNGSTLLETIPFFANTLTIGTAELPVMIFVYATLALLMLAFFVFVSFKLRGKVPTDNASPNQQSVHIQQPAAFYPQQVPGMSYNRPAGL
;
A
#
# COMPACT_ATOMS: atom_id res chain seq x y z
N MET A 1 -71.22 -19.23 -15.12
CA MET A 1 -70.63 -20.47 -15.65
C MET A 1 -69.12 -20.27 -15.60
N ASP A 2 -68.34 -20.84 -14.69
CA ASP A 2 -68.60 -21.85 -13.68
C ASP A 2 -67.70 -21.60 -12.46
N SER A 3 -68.27 -21.91 -11.31
CA SER A 3 -67.67 -21.85 -9.98
C SER A 3 -67.02 -23.19 -9.66
N GLU A 4 -65.72 -23.22 -9.37
CA GLU A 4 -65.09 -24.39 -8.75
C GLU A 4 -64.80 -24.15 -7.27
N ARG A 5 -65.31 -25.11 -6.48
CA ARG A 5 -65.35 -25.16 -5.03
C ARG A 5 -63.99 -25.52 -4.46
N GLN A 6 -63.55 -24.75 -3.47
CA GLN A 6 -62.54 -25.18 -2.50
C GLN A 6 -63.24 -26.03 -1.41
N GLY A 7 -62.72 -27.22 -1.15
CA GLY A 7 -63.04 -28.04 0.03
C GLY A 7 -61.79 -28.15 0.92
N PRO A 8 -61.93 -28.19 2.26
CA PRO A 8 -60.80 -28.31 3.16
C PRO A 8 -60.43 -29.78 3.38
N ILE A 9 -59.13 -30.09 3.23
CA ILE A 9 -58.55 -31.37 3.63
C ILE A 9 -58.05 -31.21 5.07
N THR A 10 -58.68 -31.95 5.97
CA THR A 10 -58.27 -32.16 7.37
C THR A 10 -57.18 -33.23 7.43
N ASP A 11 -56.04 -32.91 8.04
CA ASP A 11 -54.98 -33.87 8.37
C ASP A 11 -55.06 -34.27 9.86
N PRO A 12 -55.29 -35.56 10.19
CA PRO A 12 -55.35 -36.03 11.57
C PRO A 12 -54.10 -36.87 11.89
N ASN A 13 -53.02 -36.28 12.38
CA ASN A 13 -51.94 -37.02 13.05
C ASN A 13 -51.09 -36.13 13.96
N THR A 14 -51.53 -35.95 15.20
CA THR A 14 -50.73 -35.45 16.32
C THR A 14 -50.58 -36.55 17.37
N PRO A 15 -49.36 -36.98 17.72
CA PRO A 15 -49.14 -37.74 18.94
C PRO A 15 -48.77 -36.79 20.11
N ASN A 16 -49.59 -36.88 21.15
CA ASN A 16 -49.31 -36.41 22.51
C ASN A 16 -48.14 -37.17 23.14
N HIS A 17 -47.20 -36.44 23.76
CA HIS A 17 -46.40 -36.87 24.91
C HIS A 17 -46.07 -35.60 25.72
N SER A 18 -46.76 -35.28 26.83
CA SER A 18 -46.69 -35.83 28.19
C SER A 18 -45.31 -35.70 28.86
N ASP A 19 -45.19 -34.66 29.69
CA ASP A 19 -44.54 -34.57 31.01
C ASP A 19 -43.21 -35.31 31.29
N ALA A 20 -42.17 -34.52 31.57
CA ALA A 20 -41.11 -34.91 32.50
C ALA A 20 -40.46 -33.69 33.16
N SER A 21 -40.85 -33.47 34.41
CA SER A 21 -40.19 -32.65 35.42
C SER A 21 -38.94 -33.35 35.99
N ALA A 22 -37.78 -32.69 36.02
CA ALA A 22 -36.63 -33.03 36.88
C ALA A 22 -35.64 -31.84 36.88
N SER A 23 -35.62 -31.03 37.93
CA SER A 23 -34.66 -31.09 39.06
C SER A 23 -33.29 -30.46 38.77
N THR A 24 -33.14 -29.23 39.25
CA THR A 24 -31.90 -28.48 39.47
C THR A 24 -30.97 -29.19 40.44
N PRO A 25 -29.64 -29.16 40.23
CA PRO A 25 -28.69 -29.24 41.32
C PRO A 25 -27.91 -27.92 41.47
N SER A 26 -28.10 -27.32 42.64
CA SER A 26 -27.18 -26.37 43.25
C SER A 26 -25.83 -27.04 43.54
N HIS A 27 -24.73 -26.45 43.10
CA HIS A 27 -23.41 -26.76 43.67
C HIS A 27 -22.69 -25.48 44.11
N GLN A 28 -22.44 -25.43 45.42
CA GLN A 28 -21.63 -24.46 46.13
C GLN A 28 -20.13 -24.64 45.84
N GLU A 29 -19.46 -23.48 45.85
CA GLU A 29 -18.08 -23.16 46.23
C GLU A 29 -17.04 -24.28 46.41
N HIS A 30 -15.91 -24.13 45.70
CA HIS A 30 -14.61 -24.35 46.30
C HIS A 30 -13.61 -23.25 45.90
N VAL A 31 -13.10 -22.57 46.93
CA VAL A 31 -12.03 -21.57 46.94
C VAL A 31 -10.67 -22.28 47.08
N GLN A 32 -9.59 -21.62 46.62
CA GLN A 32 -8.14 -21.95 46.64
C GLN A 32 -7.66 -22.61 45.33
N ASP A 33 -6.68 -22.10 44.57
CA ASP A 33 -5.41 -21.49 44.95
C ASP A 33 -4.93 -20.35 44.03
N ARG A 34 -4.22 -19.39 44.65
CA ARG A 34 -3.51 -18.27 44.01
C ARG A 34 -2.13 -18.72 43.53
N GLU A 35 -1.95 -18.88 42.22
CA GLU A 35 -0.61 -18.86 41.63
C GLU A 35 -0.21 -17.43 41.25
N ARG A 36 0.90 -17.01 41.87
CA ARG A 36 1.51 -15.70 41.80
C ARG A 36 2.24 -15.55 40.46
N ILE A 37 1.56 -15.02 39.44
CA ILE A 37 2.17 -14.66 38.15
C ILE A 37 3.13 -13.48 38.39
N GLN A 38 4.42 -13.73 38.16
CA GLN A 38 5.45 -12.70 38.13
C GLN A 38 5.19 -11.72 36.97
N PRO A 39 5.30 -10.40 37.17
CA PRO A 39 5.16 -9.44 36.08
C PRO A 39 6.31 -9.62 35.08
N PHE A 40 5.94 -9.89 33.83
CA PHE A 40 6.86 -9.94 32.70
C PHE A 40 7.41 -8.53 32.45
N SER A 41 8.64 -8.25 32.92
CA SER A 41 9.33 -6.99 32.65
C SER A 41 9.84 -6.99 31.22
N PHE A 42 9.29 -6.12 30.37
CA PHE A 42 9.87 -5.84 29.06
C PHE A 42 11.29 -5.29 29.22
N PRO A 43 12.28 -5.76 28.44
CA PRO A 43 13.58 -5.12 28.41
C PRO A 43 13.40 -3.67 27.93
N ARG A 44 13.92 -2.71 28.70
CA ARG A 44 14.10 -1.32 28.25
C ARG A 44 14.76 -1.38 26.88
N THR A 45 14.08 -0.82 25.88
CA THR A 45 14.68 -0.50 24.59
C THR A 45 15.92 0.33 24.87
N ALA A 46 17.09 -0.26 24.65
CA ALA A 46 18.34 0.46 24.58
C ALA A 46 18.15 1.62 23.59
N ASP A 47 18.67 2.80 23.92
CA ASP A 47 18.72 3.96 23.04
C ASP A 47 19.31 3.55 21.69
N VAL A 48 18.42 3.24 20.75
CA VAL A 48 18.80 3.03 19.35
C VAL A 48 19.15 4.42 18.86
N GLY A 49 20.45 4.72 18.84
CA GLY A 49 21.00 5.94 18.26
C GLY A 49 20.28 6.22 16.95
N TYR A 50 19.50 7.29 16.93
CA TYR A 50 18.78 7.72 15.76
C TYR A 50 19.81 8.11 14.71
N ILE A 51 19.99 7.23 13.72
CA ILE A 51 20.69 7.57 12.49
C ILE A 51 19.93 8.77 11.94
N GLU A 52 20.58 9.95 11.92
CA GLU A 52 20.06 11.09 11.17
C GLU A 52 19.69 10.56 9.80
N GLU A 53 18.42 10.70 9.38
CA GLU A 53 18.13 10.58 7.95
C GLU A 53 19.16 11.51 7.29
N PRO A 54 20.08 10.98 6.45
CA PRO A 54 20.80 11.88 5.58
C PRO A 54 19.70 12.68 4.91
N ILE A 55 19.74 14.00 5.07
CA ILE A 55 19.15 14.89 4.07
C ILE A 55 19.90 14.45 2.82
N PHE A 56 19.34 13.48 2.11
CA PHE A 56 19.96 12.90 0.94
C PHE A 56 20.05 14.09 0.00
N LYS A 57 21.26 14.65 -0.09
CA LYS A 57 21.67 15.33 -1.30
C LYS A 57 21.54 14.22 -2.31
N GLU A 58 20.42 14.21 -3.03
CA GLU A 58 20.37 13.51 -4.30
C GLU A 58 21.67 13.88 -5.01
N HIS A 59 22.47 12.88 -5.36
CA HIS A 59 23.40 13.04 -6.46
C HIS A 59 22.54 13.26 -7.72
N ILE A 60 21.99 14.47 -7.85
CA ILE A 60 21.55 15.03 -9.13
C ILE A 60 22.84 15.40 -9.87
N THR A 61 23.66 14.40 -10.17
CA THR A 61 24.71 14.47 -11.18
C THR A 61 24.27 13.49 -12.25
N GLY A 62 23.38 13.97 -13.10
CA GLY A 62 22.73 13.11 -14.08
C GLY A 62 21.93 13.83 -15.15
N TYR A 63 22.16 15.12 -15.39
CA TYR A 63 21.70 15.81 -16.59
C TYR A 63 22.74 16.88 -16.95
N LEU A 64 23.10 16.93 -18.24
CA LEU A 64 24.28 17.55 -18.86
C LEU A 64 25.53 16.67 -18.88
N ASN A 65 25.47 15.56 -19.63
CA ASN A 65 26.67 15.12 -20.35
C ASN A 65 26.53 15.62 -21.79
N ASN A 66 27.37 16.60 -22.13
CA ASN A 66 27.76 16.83 -23.50
C ASN A 66 28.56 15.61 -23.94
N ASP A 67 28.08 14.88 -24.94
CA ASP A 67 28.89 13.93 -25.67
C ASP A 67 30.07 14.69 -26.30
N LYS A 68 31.26 14.56 -25.71
CA LYS A 68 32.50 14.76 -26.44
C LYS A 68 32.75 13.47 -27.23
N PRO A 69 32.88 13.52 -28.57
CA PRO A 69 33.29 12.36 -29.33
C PRO A 69 34.73 11.98 -28.92
N THR A 70 34.93 10.70 -28.67
CA THR A 70 36.24 10.06 -28.57
C THR A 70 37.00 10.28 -29.87
N ALA A 71 38.07 11.07 -29.79
CA ALA A 71 39.07 11.16 -30.86
C ALA A 71 39.84 9.84 -30.91
N ALA A 72 39.70 9.14 -32.04
CA ALA A 72 40.58 8.08 -32.47
C ALA A 72 41.94 8.67 -32.92
N ASP A 73 42.91 7.76 -32.97
CA ASP A 73 44.33 7.95 -33.21
C ASP A 73 44.75 8.98 -34.28
N GLY A 74 45.80 9.72 -33.90
CA GLY A 74 46.96 10.00 -34.73
C GLY A 74 46.78 10.74 -36.05
N GLN A 75 46.93 12.08 -36.01
CA GLN A 75 47.65 12.84 -37.05
C GLN A 75 48.26 14.12 -36.45
N GLU A 76 49.51 14.39 -36.80
CA GLU A 76 50.26 15.60 -36.45
C GLU A 76 49.57 16.86 -37.03
N PRO A 77 49.59 18.01 -36.31
CA PRO A 77 49.11 19.26 -36.87
C PRO A 77 50.18 19.90 -37.79
N PRO A 78 49.77 20.48 -38.93
CA PRO A 78 50.69 21.22 -39.78
C PRO A 78 51.00 22.60 -39.17
N THR A 79 52.26 22.99 -39.29
CA THR A 79 52.79 24.33 -39.04
C THR A 79 52.03 25.40 -39.83
N THR A 80 51.49 26.40 -39.15
CA THR A 80 51.11 27.68 -39.77
C THR A 80 52.05 28.80 -39.30
N PRO A 81 52.63 29.58 -40.23
CA PRO A 81 53.49 30.71 -39.89
C PRO A 81 52.69 32.03 -39.86
N GLY A 82 53.09 32.91 -38.94
CA GLY A 82 53.03 34.36 -39.13
C GLY A 82 51.72 35.05 -38.75
N ALA A 83 51.76 35.81 -37.66
CA ALA A 83 51.14 37.13 -37.56
C ALA A 83 51.81 37.90 -36.42
N SER A 84 52.67 38.83 -36.82
CA SER A 84 53.21 39.89 -35.99
C SER A 84 52.11 40.90 -35.67
N GLU A 85 51.79 41.11 -34.41
CA GLU A 85 51.21 42.39 -33.98
C GLU A 85 51.87 42.91 -32.72
N HIS A 86 52.08 44.22 -32.81
CA HIS A 86 53.01 45.08 -32.12
C HIS A 86 52.21 45.86 -31.07
N PHE A 87 52.50 45.76 -29.77
CA PHE A 87 52.04 46.77 -28.81
C PHE A 87 52.93 46.85 -27.56
N GLY A 88 53.55 48.02 -27.40
CA GLY A 88 53.65 48.74 -26.13
C GLY A 88 54.72 48.32 -25.13
N SER A 89 55.88 48.97 -25.20
CA SER A 89 56.90 48.98 -24.13
C SER A 89 56.40 49.75 -22.89
N PRO A 90 56.43 49.17 -21.68
CA PRO A 90 56.35 49.92 -20.43
C PRO A 90 57.72 50.52 -20.02
N PRO A 91 57.75 51.58 -19.19
CA PRO A 91 58.96 52.34 -18.84
C PRO A 91 59.91 51.54 -17.92
N PRO A 92 61.21 51.91 -17.87
CA PRO A 92 62.22 51.20 -17.11
C PRO A 92 62.05 51.42 -15.60
N PHE A 93 61.75 50.36 -14.87
CA PHE A 93 61.85 50.36 -13.41
C PHE A 93 63.31 50.23 -12.97
N GLN A 94 63.68 51.09 -12.04
CA GLN A 94 64.99 51.22 -11.42
C GLN A 94 65.42 49.95 -10.69
N HIS A 95 66.71 49.64 -10.78
CA HIS A 95 67.41 48.59 -10.06
C HIS A 95 67.13 48.64 -8.55
N ILE A 96 66.51 47.57 -8.03
CA ILE A 96 66.49 47.23 -6.60
C ILE A 96 67.67 46.27 -6.35
N PRO A 97 68.49 46.48 -5.31
CA PRO A 97 69.66 45.66 -5.04
C PRO A 97 69.29 44.26 -4.56
N TYR A 98 70.06 43.31 -5.11
CA TYR A 98 70.28 41.92 -4.74
C TYR A 98 69.76 41.53 -3.33
N GLN A 99 68.69 40.73 -3.29
CA GLN A 99 68.41 39.89 -2.12
C GLN A 99 69.06 38.50 -2.31
N PRO A 100 69.68 37.93 -1.26
CA PRO A 100 70.31 36.61 -1.34
C PRO A 100 69.28 35.50 -1.60
N PRO A 101 69.68 34.43 -2.31
CA PRO A 101 68.77 33.37 -2.73
C PRO A 101 68.25 32.61 -1.51
N TYR A 102 66.95 32.70 -1.25
CA TYR A 102 66.27 31.80 -0.33
C TYR A 102 66.25 30.37 -0.92
N PRO A 103 66.39 29.32 -0.08
CA PRO A 103 66.34 27.94 -0.54
C PRO A 103 65.00 27.67 -1.21
N ASN A 104 65.08 27.25 -2.48
CA ASN A 104 63.96 26.95 -3.33
C ASN A 104 63.29 25.65 -2.84
N TYR A 105 62.44 25.74 -1.81
CA TYR A 105 61.48 24.70 -1.50
C TYR A 105 60.46 24.69 -2.63
N SER A 106 60.70 23.83 -3.62
CA SER A 106 59.73 23.39 -4.61
C SER A 106 58.57 22.71 -3.88
N TYR A 107 57.64 23.52 -3.36
CA TYR A 107 56.29 23.04 -3.09
C TYR A 107 55.64 22.84 -4.45
N SER A 108 55.76 21.62 -4.99
CA SER A 108 54.83 21.13 -6.00
C SER A 108 53.45 21.13 -5.36
N VAL A 109 52.75 22.26 -5.45
CA VAL A 109 51.35 22.37 -5.05
C VAL A 109 50.64 21.32 -5.89
N PRO A 110 50.10 20.25 -5.28
CA PRO A 110 49.35 19.26 -6.03
C PRO A 110 48.25 20.04 -6.73
N ASN A 111 48.26 19.98 -8.07
CA ASN A 111 47.25 20.59 -8.90
C ASN A 111 45.95 19.85 -8.60
N TYR A 112 45.29 20.21 -7.51
CA TYR A 112 43.96 19.74 -7.17
C TYR A 112 43.07 20.38 -8.23
N PRO A 113 42.55 19.61 -9.20
CA PRO A 113 41.57 20.15 -10.11
C PRO A 113 40.43 20.66 -9.24
N TYR A 114 40.23 21.97 -9.22
CA TYR A 114 39.03 22.55 -8.65
C TYR A 114 37.88 21.93 -9.42
N ALA A 115 37.26 20.92 -8.83
CA ALA A 115 36.07 20.30 -9.38
C ALA A 115 35.10 21.47 -9.61
N PRO A 116 34.64 21.69 -10.85
CA PRO A 116 33.78 22.81 -11.16
C PRO A 116 32.65 22.81 -10.14
N TYR A 117 32.46 23.95 -9.46
CA TYR A 117 31.38 24.13 -8.52
C TYR A 117 30.08 23.84 -9.28
N MET A 118 29.60 22.60 -9.19
CA MET A 118 28.32 22.22 -9.73
C MET A 118 27.32 23.05 -8.94
N LEU A 119 26.77 24.07 -9.61
CA LEU A 119 25.62 24.85 -9.14
C LEU A 119 24.61 23.84 -8.61
N GLN A 120 24.50 23.77 -7.28
CA GLN A 120 23.53 22.89 -6.67
C GLN A 120 22.15 23.34 -7.18
N PRO A 121 21.36 22.44 -7.78
CA PRO A 121 20.06 22.80 -8.31
C PRO A 121 19.23 23.51 -7.23
N ARG A 122 18.55 24.57 -7.65
CA ARG A 122 17.89 25.55 -6.78
C ARG A 122 16.92 24.84 -5.82
N ARG A 123 17.24 24.89 -4.53
CA ARG A 123 16.59 24.17 -3.42
C ARG A 123 15.11 24.55 -3.20
N ASP A 124 14.64 25.59 -3.86
CA ASP A 124 13.32 26.21 -3.65
C ASP A 124 12.18 25.35 -4.22
N GLY A 125 12.38 24.71 -5.38
CA GLY A 125 11.36 23.90 -6.05
C GLY A 125 10.95 22.66 -5.22
N GLN A 126 11.92 22.00 -4.58
CA GLN A 126 11.65 20.85 -3.74
C GLN A 126 10.82 21.20 -2.50
N ARG A 127 11.05 22.38 -1.90
CA ARG A 127 10.28 22.83 -0.74
C ARG A 127 8.83 23.11 -1.11
N LEU A 128 8.60 23.76 -2.25
CA LEU A 128 7.27 24.03 -2.75
C LEU A 128 6.51 22.74 -3.07
N TYR A 129 7.15 21.79 -3.77
CA TYR A 129 6.54 20.48 -4.06
C TYR A 129 6.16 19.73 -2.78
N GLN A 130 7.01 19.74 -1.75
CA GLN A 130 6.71 19.10 -0.46
C GLN A 130 5.51 19.73 0.24
N LEU A 131 5.41 21.05 0.20
CA LEU A 131 4.29 21.79 0.75
C LEU A 131 3.00 21.44 0.00
N ILE A 132 3.02 21.46 -1.34
CA ILE A 132 1.88 21.13 -2.19
C ILE A 132 1.39 19.71 -1.92
N VAL A 133 2.29 18.71 -1.96
CA VAL A 133 1.93 17.31 -1.68
C VAL A 133 1.40 17.15 -0.26
N GLY A 134 1.97 17.86 0.72
CA GLY A 134 1.49 17.84 2.10
C GLY A 134 0.07 18.41 2.25
N ILE A 135 -0.24 19.50 1.55
CA ILE A 135 -1.57 20.12 1.53
C ILE A 135 -2.58 19.20 0.83
N LEU A 136 -2.25 18.70 -0.36
CA LEU A 136 -3.11 17.78 -1.10
C LEU A 136 -3.41 16.51 -0.29
N ALA A 137 -2.38 15.91 0.32
CA ALA A 137 -2.54 14.74 1.18
C ALA A 137 -3.43 15.04 2.40
N LEU A 138 -3.34 16.24 2.98
CA LEU A 138 -4.23 16.65 4.08
C LEU A 138 -5.67 16.78 3.59
N VAL A 139 -5.91 17.51 2.49
CA VAL A 139 -7.26 17.69 1.93
C VAL A 139 -7.91 16.34 1.58
N CYS A 140 -7.21 15.47 0.85
CA CYS A 140 -7.73 14.15 0.50
C CYS A 140 -8.01 13.28 1.72
N SER A 141 -7.17 13.37 2.77
CA SER A 141 -7.40 12.63 4.02
C SER A 141 -8.63 13.12 4.79
N LEU A 142 -8.86 14.44 4.80
CA LEU A 142 -10.04 15.04 5.42
C LEU A 142 -11.31 14.68 4.64
N LEU A 143 -11.25 14.70 3.30
CA LEU A 143 -12.37 14.23 2.46
C LEU A 143 -12.67 12.75 2.69
N SER A 144 -11.65 11.91 2.82
CA SER A 144 -11.82 10.48 3.15
C SER A 144 -12.47 10.31 4.53
N PHE A 145 -12.04 11.09 5.52
CA PHE A 145 -12.63 11.09 6.86
C PHE A 145 -14.12 11.51 6.83
N LEU A 146 -14.43 12.60 6.12
CA LEU A 146 -15.82 13.06 5.95
C LEU A 146 -16.67 12.03 5.21
N GLY A 147 -16.14 11.39 4.17
CA GLY A 147 -16.81 10.30 3.47
C GLY A 147 -17.14 9.14 4.41
N GLY A 148 -16.19 8.72 5.24
CA GLY A 148 -16.43 7.69 6.26
C GLY A 148 -17.49 8.10 7.29
N LEU A 149 -17.52 9.38 7.70
CA LEU A 149 -18.56 9.90 8.60
C LEU A 149 -19.93 9.89 7.93
N ILE A 150 -20.02 10.25 6.65
CA ILE A 150 -21.27 10.20 5.88
C ILE A 150 -21.77 8.76 5.78
N CYS A 151 -20.91 7.79 5.46
CA CYS A 151 -21.29 6.37 5.42
C CYS A 151 -21.83 5.89 6.77
N LEU A 152 -21.21 6.30 7.89
CA LEU A 152 -21.66 5.95 9.23
C LEU A 152 -23.03 6.55 9.56
N LEU A 153 -23.28 7.79 9.15
CA LEU A 153 -24.56 8.47 9.35
C LEU A 153 -25.68 7.91 8.45
N LEU A 154 -25.33 7.39 7.26
CA LEU A 154 -26.29 6.75 6.36
C LEU A 154 -26.67 5.33 6.80
N LEU A 155 -25.84 4.66 7.61
CA LEU A 155 -26.09 3.30 8.08
C LEU A 155 -27.47 3.10 8.73
N PRO A 156 -27.90 3.89 9.73
CA PRO A 156 -29.25 3.74 10.31
C PRO A 156 -30.36 4.03 9.30
N LEU A 157 -30.12 4.92 8.32
CA LEU A 157 -31.09 5.22 7.26
C LEU A 157 -31.28 4.03 6.32
N ILE A 158 -30.19 3.38 5.89
CA ILE A 158 -30.26 2.17 5.05
C ILE A 158 -30.90 1.02 5.79
N ILE A 159 -30.50 0.74 7.04
CA ILE A 159 -31.12 -0.31 7.86
C ILE A 159 -32.62 -0.04 8.00
N ARG A 160 -33.02 1.22 8.25
CA ARG A 160 -34.43 1.58 8.37
C ARG A 160 -35.17 1.49 7.05
N ALA A 161 -34.57 1.90 5.94
CA ALA A 161 -35.16 1.82 4.61
C ALA A 161 -35.35 0.35 4.18
N ALA A 162 -34.36 -0.51 4.44
CA ALA A 162 -34.41 -1.94 4.15
C ALA A 162 -35.58 -2.63 4.86
N GLN A 163 -35.83 -2.29 6.13
CA GLN A 163 -37.00 -2.77 6.89
C GLN A 163 -38.35 -2.42 6.25
N TYR A 164 -38.41 -1.36 5.44
CA TYR A 164 -39.65 -0.92 4.78
C TYR A 164 -39.72 -1.31 3.30
N SER A 165 -38.58 -1.55 2.65
CA SER A 165 -38.55 -2.03 1.27
C SER A 165 -38.89 -3.51 1.24
N ARG A 166 -39.96 -3.88 0.54
CA ARG A 166 -40.25 -5.29 0.24
C ARG A 166 -39.42 -5.84 -0.93
N GLU A 167 -38.56 -5.00 -1.52
CA GLU A 167 -37.86 -5.28 -2.78
C GLU A 167 -36.41 -5.74 -2.59
N LEU A 168 -35.79 -5.48 -1.43
CA LEU A 168 -34.41 -5.89 -1.17
C LEU A 168 -34.37 -7.33 -0.66
N THR A 169 -33.47 -8.13 -1.24
CA THR A 169 -33.18 -9.46 -0.70
C THR A 169 -32.32 -9.35 0.57
N PRO A 170 -32.35 -10.34 1.48
CA PRO A 170 -31.48 -10.36 2.65
C PRO A 170 -29.99 -10.21 2.32
N ASP A 171 -29.53 -10.82 1.21
CA ASP A 171 -28.15 -10.67 0.72
C ASP A 171 -27.83 -9.22 0.35
N GLN A 172 -28.75 -8.52 -0.33
CA GLN A 172 -28.56 -7.12 -0.72
C GLN A 172 -28.55 -6.19 0.50
N GLU A 173 -29.43 -6.42 1.48
CA GLU A 173 -29.43 -5.68 2.74
C GLU A 173 -28.12 -5.89 3.51
N PHE A 174 -27.68 -7.14 3.63
CA PHE A 174 -26.44 -7.47 4.31
C PHE A 174 -25.21 -6.89 3.61
N ALA A 175 -25.12 -7.03 2.28
CA ALA A 175 -24.01 -6.50 1.49
C ALA A 175 -23.95 -4.97 1.53
N SER A 176 -25.07 -4.27 1.41
CA SER A 176 -25.11 -2.80 1.49
C SER A 176 -24.72 -2.29 2.87
N THR A 177 -25.16 -2.99 3.93
CA THR A 177 -24.76 -2.71 5.31
C THR A 177 -23.26 -2.94 5.51
N ALA A 178 -22.73 -4.06 5.03
CA ALA A 178 -21.30 -4.39 5.09
C ALA A 178 -20.44 -3.34 4.37
N LEU A 179 -20.87 -2.93 3.18
CA LEU A 179 -20.19 -1.92 2.38
C LEU A 179 -20.13 -0.59 3.13
N LEU A 180 -21.25 -0.12 3.70
CA LEU A 180 -21.25 1.12 4.48
C LEU A 180 -20.37 1.03 5.72
N ILE A 181 -20.38 -0.08 6.46
CA ILE A 181 -19.50 -0.29 7.61
C ILE A 181 -18.03 -0.24 7.17
N THR A 182 -17.71 -0.92 6.08
CA THR A 182 -16.34 -1.01 5.55
C THR A 182 -15.82 0.33 5.07
N LEU A 183 -16.63 1.07 4.30
CA LEU A 183 -16.31 2.43 3.86
C LEU A 183 -16.22 3.41 5.04
N SER A 184 -17.03 3.22 6.08
CA SER A 184 -16.93 4.00 7.31
C SER A 184 -15.60 3.76 8.01
N ILE A 185 -15.18 2.51 8.17
CA ILE A 185 -13.90 2.14 8.79
C ILE A 185 -12.72 2.65 7.96
N ALA A 186 -12.75 2.43 6.65
CA ALA A 186 -11.72 2.89 5.72
C ALA A 186 -11.58 4.42 5.73
N GLY A 187 -12.70 5.14 5.66
CA GLY A 187 -12.75 6.60 5.67
C GLY A 187 -12.34 7.19 7.02
N LEU A 188 -12.94 6.74 8.13
CA LEU A 188 -12.66 7.27 9.46
C LEU A 188 -11.25 6.89 9.93
N GLY A 189 -10.91 5.60 9.92
CA GLY A 189 -9.61 5.13 10.38
C GLY A 189 -8.47 5.56 9.44
N GLY A 190 -8.62 5.30 8.14
CA GLY A 190 -7.64 5.66 7.13
C GLY A 190 -7.50 7.17 6.94
N GLY A 191 -8.62 7.92 6.97
CA GLY A 191 -8.65 9.37 6.88
C GLY A 191 -7.98 10.02 8.10
N LEU A 192 -8.36 9.62 9.32
CA LEU A 192 -7.77 10.16 10.55
C LEU A 192 -6.25 9.93 10.62
N PHE A 193 -5.80 8.70 10.33
CA PHE A 193 -4.37 8.37 10.40
C PHE A 193 -3.58 9.08 9.30
N SER A 194 -4.15 9.21 8.08
CA SER A 194 -3.57 10.01 7.01
C SER A 194 -3.50 11.50 7.37
N SER A 195 -4.57 12.08 7.92
CA SER A 195 -4.60 13.49 8.34
C SER A 195 -3.55 13.78 9.40
N TYR A 196 -3.39 12.89 10.39
CA TYR A 196 -2.32 13.00 11.39
C TYR A 196 -0.93 13.03 10.73
N HIS A 197 -0.65 12.12 9.81
CA HIS A 197 0.63 12.04 9.13
C HIS A 197 0.90 13.21 8.17
N SER A 198 -0.14 13.72 7.50
CA SER A 198 -0.11 14.90 6.62
C SER A 198 0.14 16.17 7.43
N LEU A 199 -0.56 16.35 8.55
CA LEU A 199 -0.36 17.49 9.46
C LEU A 199 1.07 17.51 10.02
N ARG A 200 1.58 16.35 10.45
CA ARG A 200 2.99 16.22 10.84
C ARG A 200 3.97 16.55 9.70
N ALA A 201 3.61 16.27 8.45
CA ALA A 201 4.43 16.62 7.29
C ALA A 201 4.54 18.14 7.13
N LEU A 202 3.41 18.85 7.26
CA LEU A 202 3.36 20.31 7.20
C LEU A 202 4.19 20.97 8.31
N PHE A 203 4.19 20.37 9.51
CA PHE A 203 5.06 20.78 10.62
C PHE A 203 6.51 20.27 10.50
N LYS A 204 6.93 19.74 9.35
CA LYS A 204 8.29 19.23 9.09
C LYS A 204 8.73 18.16 10.10
N LYS A 205 7.80 17.45 10.75
CA LYS A 205 8.11 16.35 11.66
C LYS A 205 8.39 15.08 10.86
N ARG A 206 9.42 14.33 11.24
CA ARG A 206 9.74 13.03 10.63
C ARG A 206 8.66 12.00 10.94
N SER A 207 8.51 11.02 10.04
CA SER A 207 7.68 9.83 10.24
C SER A 207 8.56 8.65 10.63
N ALA A 208 8.08 7.78 11.51
CA ALA A 208 8.80 6.55 11.82
C ALA A 208 8.83 5.60 10.60
N ASN A 209 9.83 4.72 10.59
CA ASN A 209 9.94 3.62 9.63
C ASN A 209 8.71 2.70 9.75
N PHE A 210 8.20 2.24 8.62
CA PHE A 210 7.09 1.30 8.59
C PHE A 210 7.58 -0.11 8.97
N GLN A 211 6.98 -0.71 9.99
CA GLN A 211 7.36 -2.03 10.50
C GLN A 211 6.09 -2.80 10.88
N LEU A 212 6.04 -4.08 10.51
CA LEU A 212 4.96 -4.99 10.89
C LEU A 212 5.47 -6.15 11.77
N PRO A 213 4.57 -6.77 12.56
CA PRO A 213 4.79 -8.07 13.17
C PRO A 213 5.23 -9.14 12.17
N TRP A 214 5.56 -10.33 12.67
CA TRP A 214 5.94 -11.44 11.80
C TRP A 214 4.73 -11.89 10.98
N PHE A 215 4.97 -12.16 9.69
CA PHE A 215 3.89 -12.46 8.74
C PHE A 215 3.03 -13.66 9.17
N TRP A 216 3.64 -14.68 9.80
CA TRP A 216 2.94 -15.88 10.26
C TRP A 216 1.91 -15.60 11.36
N ILE A 217 2.06 -14.53 12.14
CA ILE A 217 1.08 -14.15 13.18
C ILE A 217 -0.28 -13.90 12.53
N PHE A 218 -0.30 -13.20 11.39
CA PHE A 218 -1.54 -12.89 10.69
C PHE A 218 -2.20 -14.15 10.11
N PHE A 219 -1.41 -15.09 9.58
CA PHE A 219 -1.95 -16.36 9.07
C PHE A 219 -2.45 -17.29 10.18
N VAL A 220 -1.81 -17.29 11.36
CA VAL A 220 -2.31 -18.03 12.53
C VAL A 220 -3.63 -17.44 13.00
N LEU A 221 -3.72 -16.11 13.14
CA LEU A 221 -4.97 -15.44 13.51
C LEU A 221 -6.07 -15.68 12.47
N TYR A 222 -5.72 -15.69 11.18
CA TYR A 222 -6.65 -16.01 10.11
C TYR A 222 -7.17 -17.46 10.23
N GLY A 223 -6.29 -18.43 10.51
CA GLY A 223 -6.68 -19.81 10.77
C GLY A 223 -7.65 -19.93 11.96
N ILE A 224 -7.48 -19.12 13.01
CA ILE A 224 -8.42 -19.05 14.14
C ILE A 224 -9.78 -18.50 13.68
N VAL A 225 -9.80 -17.41 12.89
CA VAL A 225 -11.05 -16.81 12.35
C VAL A 225 -11.82 -17.83 11.51
N ILE A 226 -11.13 -18.55 10.61
CA ILE A 226 -11.74 -19.60 9.79
C ILE A 226 -12.19 -20.79 10.64
N GLY A 227 -11.42 -21.19 11.65
CA GLY A 227 -11.83 -22.24 12.60
C GLY A 227 -13.11 -21.89 13.36
N ILE A 228 -13.23 -20.65 13.84
CA ILE A 228 -14.46 -20.13 14.47
C ILE A 228 -15.62 -20.14 13.47
N ALA A 229 -15.38 -19.69 12.24
CA ALA A 229 -16.40 -19.68 11.20
C ALA A 229 -16.93 -21.08 10.88
N PHE A 230 -16.06 -22.08 10.77
CA PHE A 230 -16.47 -23.48 10.60
C PHE A 230 -17.22 -24.03 11.81
N ALA A 231 -16.82 -23.66 13.03
CA ALA A 231 -17.53 -24.07 14.25
C ALA A 231 -18.94 -23.48 14.33
N ILE A 232 -19.14 -22.25 13.84
CA ILE A 232 -20.48 -21.64 13.73
C ILE A 232 -21.28 -22.30 12.60
N ALA A 233 -20.66 -22.59 11.46
CA ALA A 233 -21.34 -23.24 10.34
C ALA A 233 -21.80 -24.66 10.71
N SER A 234 -21.06 -25.38 11.56
CA SER A 234 -21.38 -26.76 11.94
C SER A 234 -22.54 -26.88 12.92
N THR A 235 -22.90 -25.81 13.65
CA THR A 235 -24.03 -25.85 14.59
C THR A 235 -25.39 -25.76 13.90
N GLN A 236 -25.44 -25.54 12.58
CA GLN A 236 -26.66 -25.28 11.80
C GLN A 236 -27.56 -24.18 12.39
N THR A 237 -27.00 -23.38 13.30
CA THR A 237 -27.72 -22.26 13.91
C THR A 237 -27.81 -21.13 12.90
N GLU A 238 -28.89 -20.36 12.98
CA GLU A 238 -29.04 -19.14 12.21
C GLU A 238 -27.78 -18.27 12.32
N PHE A 239 -27.53 -17.54 11.23
CA PHE A 239 -26.37 -16.70 11.01
C PHE A 239 -25.98 -15.91 12.28
N PRO A 240 -24.68 -15.88 12.65
CA PRO A 240 -24.26 -15.16 13.84
C PRO A 240 -24.70 -13.70 13.71
N GLY A 241 -25.31 -13.14 14.75
CA GLY A 241 -25.88 -11.79 14.70
C GLY A 241 -24.92 -10.79 14.04
N LEU A 242 -25.49 -9.85 13.28
CA LEU A 242 -24.78 -8.93 12.37
C LEU A 242 -23.39 -8.45 12.84
N PRO A 243 -23.17 -8.02 14.11
CA PRO A 243 -21.85 -7.57 14.57
C PRO A 243 -20.76 -8.65 14.53
N VAL A 244 -21.10 -9.89 14.88
CA VAL A 244 -20.14 -11.01 14.92
C VAL A 244 -19.76 -11.39 13.50
N ALA A 245 -20.74 -11.53 12.61
CA ALA A 245 -20.50 -11.81 11.20
C ALA A 245 -19.60 -10.75 10.55
N MET A 246 -19.93 -9.47 10.70
CA MET A 246 -19.13 -8.38 10.14
C MET A 246 -17.70 -8.39 10.68
N THR A 247 -17.52 -8.69 11.96
CA THR A 247 -16.19 -8.81 12.55
C THR A 247 -15.39 -9.95 11.90
N LEU A 248 -16.00 -11.13 11.73
CA LEU A 248 -15.34 -12.28 11.10
C LEU A 248 -15.01 -12.01 9.63
N ILE A 249 -15.93 -11.39 8.88
CA ILE A 249 -15.73 -11.04 7.47
C ILE A 249 -14.57 -10.05 7.32
N ILE A 250 -14.57 -8.97 8.09
CA ILE A 250 -13.50 -7.95 8.03
C ILE A 250 -12.16 -8.58 8.40
N LEU A 251 -12.11 -9.43 9.43
CA LEU A 251 -10.88 -10.13 9.82
C LEU A 251 -10.42 -11.13 8.75
N ALA A 252 -11.34 -11.84 8.10
CA ALA A 252 -11.04 -12.76 7.01
C ALA A 252 -10.45 -12.03 5.79
N ALA A 253 -10.92 -10.82 5.48
CA ALA A 253 -10.36 -9.98 4.44
C ALA A 253 -9.00 -9.36 4.84
N LEU A 254 -8.86 -8.92 6.08
CA LEU A 254 -7.72 -8.14 6.58
C LEU A 254 -6.48 -8.99 6.85
N LEU A 255 -6.63 -10.11 7.56
CA LEU A 255 -5.50 -10.86 8.10
C LEU A 255 -4.59 -11.46 7.01
N PRO A 256 -5.10 -12.15 5.97
CA PRO A 256 -4.25 -12.65 4.89
C PRO A 256 -3.50 -11.51 4.17
N ALA A 257 -4.18 -10.39 3.92
CA ALA A 257 -3.60 -9.22 3.26
C ALA A 257 -2.42 -8.63 4.07
N LEU A 258 -2.59 -8.47 5.39
CA LEU A 258 -1.51 -8.05 6.28
C LEU A 258 -0.37 -9.09 6.36
N GLY A 259 -0.70 -10.38 6.27
CA GLY A 259 0.28 -11.46 6.16
C GLY A 259 1.19 -11.29 4.95
N PHE A 260 0.63 -11.10 3.76
CA PHE A 260 1.42 -10.88 2.53
C PHE A 260 2.22 -9.57 2.57
N LEU A 261 1.65 -8.49 3.11
CA LEU A 261 2.38 -7.22 3.33
C LEU A 261 3.58 -7.39 4.26
N ALA A 262 3.37 -8.05 5.38
CA ALA A 262 4.42 -8.34 6.35
C ALA A 262 5.50 -9.25 5.74
N LEU A 263 5.13 -10.19 4.89
CA LEU A 263 6.07 -11.04 4.17
C LEU A 263 6.92 -10.22 3.19
N GLY A 264 6.29 -9.44 2.30
CA GLY A 264 6.99 -8.62 1.30
C GLY A 264 7.93 -7.59 1.92
N THR A 265 7.45 -6.84 2.92
CA THR A 265 8.26 -5.84 3.64
C THR A 265 9.49 -6.45 4.29
N ARG A 266 9.37 -7.63 4.90
CA ARG A 266 10.49 -8.33 5.55
C ARG A 266 11.48 -8.90 4.56
N ILE A 267 11.00 -9.48 3.46
CA ILE A 267 11.90 -9.98 2.41
C ILE A 267 12.74 -8.83 1.85
N ILE A 268 12.13 -7.68 1.56
CA ILE A 268 12.82 -6.50 1.01
C ILE A 268 13.78 -5.86 2.03
N HIS A 269 13.40 -5.82 3.31
CA HIS A 269 14.25 -5.33 4.39
C HIS A 269 15.45 -6.25 4.69
N TYR A 270 15.50 -7.47 4.15
CA TYR A 270 16.63 -8.38 4.39
C TYR A 270 17.84 -8.04 3.49
N PRO A 271 19.08 -8.00 4.03
CA PRO A 271 19.50 -8.37 5.40
C PRO A 271 19.19 -7.28 6.44
N ARG A 272 19.06 -7.64 7.74
CA ARG A 272 18.60 -6.75 8.86
C ARG A 272 19.26 -5.37 8.96
N ARG A 273 20.41 -5.15 8.33
CA ARG A 273 21.12 -3.87 8.28
C ARG A 273 20.62 -2.94 7.16
N ALA A 274 19.86 -3.45 6.21
CA ALA A 274 19.24 -2.64 5.16
C ALA A 274 18.19 -1.72 5.77
N LEU A 275 18.02 -0.54 5.16
CA LEU A 275 17.00 0.41 5.61
C LEU A 275 15.60 -0.13 5.34
N TRP A 276 14.63 0.29 6.15
CA TRP A 276 13.23 0.00 5.87
C TRP A 276 12.80 0.69 4.56
N PRO A 277 12.04 -0.02 3.70
CA PRO A 277 11.74 0.48 2.36
C PRO A 277 10.92 1.77 2.40
N THR A 278 10.08 1.97 3.42
CA THR A 278 9.23 3.17 3.53
C THR A 278 8.92 3.58 4.97
N THR A 279 8.08 4.60 5.12
CA THR A 279 7.65 5.19 6.40
C THR A 279 6.14 5.05 6.60
N TRP A 280 5.67 5.11 7.85
CA TRP A 280 4.25 5.06 8.18
C TRP A 280 3.40 6.10 7.43
N ARG A 281 3.94 7.31 7.21
CA ARG A 281 3.26 8.35 6.43
C ARG A 281 2.94 7.89 5.01
N ARG A 282 3.95 7.40 4.28
CA ARG A 282 3.81 7.00 2.86
C ARG A 282 2.94 5.76 2.74
N PHE A 283 3.15 4.80 3.64
CA PHE A 283 2.35 3.59 3.75
C PHE A 283 0.86 3.91 3.92
N THR A 284 0.53 4.73 4.94
CA THR A 284 -0.86 5.07 5.27
C THR A 284 -1.54 5.83 4.14
N LEU A 285 -0.87 6.82 3.56
CA LEU A 285 -1.44 7.58 2.45
C LEU A 285 -1.78 6.67 1.27
N SER A 286 -0.92 5.69 0.96
CA SER A 286 -1.18 4.73 -0.11
C SER A 286 -2.32 3.78 0.23
N LEU A 287 -2.30 3.20 1.44
CA LEU A 287 -3.35 2.31 1.94
C LEU A 287 -4.73 2.98 1.91
N THR A 288 -4.83 4.19 2.48
CA THR A 288 -6.09 4.95 2.50
C THR A 288 -6.52 5.32 1.08
N SER A 289 -5.61 5.77 0.22
CA SER A 289 -5.93 6.07 -1.18
C SER A 289 -6.50 4.87 -1.92
N GLY A 290 -5.93 3.68 -1.70
CA GLY A 290 -6.43 2.43 -2.26
C GLY A 290 -7.83 2.06 -1.76
N ALA A 291 -8.07 2.22 -0.45
CA ALA A 291 -9.34 1.91 0.18
C ALA A 291 -10.46 2.93 -0.08
N THR A 292 -10.14 4.12 -0.59
CA THR A 292 -11.14 5.17 -0.86
C THR A 292 -11.13 5.61 -2.32
N LEU A 293 -10.18 6.46 -2.69
CA LEU A 293 -10.13 7.11 -4.00
C LEU A 293 -10.06 6.09 -5.14
N SER A 294 -9.25 5.04 -5.00
CA SER A 294 -9.11 4.02 -6.05
C SER A 294 -10.40 3.23 -6.25
N ILE A 295 -11.13 2.88 -5.18
CA ILE A 295 -12.45 2.21 -5.27
C ILE A 295 -13.46 3.11 -6.00
N LEU A 296 -13.53 4.39 -5.62
CA LEU A 296 -14.43 5.35 -6.26
C LEU A 296 -14.12 5.51 -7.76
N LEU A 297 -12.84 5.65 -8.11
CA LEU A 297 -12.42 5.78 -9.50
C LEU A 297 -12.67 4.50 -10.30
N ALA A 298 -12.37 3.33 -9.74
CA ALA A 298 -12.63 2.04 -10.37
C ALA A 298 -14.12 1.89 -10.69
N MET A 299 -14.98 2.09 -9.70
CA MET A 299 -16.43 2.00 -9.85
C MET A 299 -16.98 2.94 -10.94
N ILE A 300 -16.53 4.21 -10.97
CA ILE A 300 -16.98 5.17 -12.00
C ILE A 300 -16.51 4.74 -13.39
N LEU A 301 -15.23 4.37 -13.53
CA LEU A 301 -14.65 4.02 -14.82
C LEU A 301 -15.22 2.70 -15.36
N GLU A 302 -15.36 1.68 -14.52
CA GLU A 302 -15.98 0.40 -14.88
C GLU A 302 -17.44 0.57 -15.27
N MET A 303 -18.21 1.36 -14.52
CA MET A 303 -19.60 1.65 -14.87
C MET A 303 -19.69 2.33 -16.24
N VAL A 304 -18.85 3.34 -16.51
CA VAL A 304 -18.86 4.06 -17.79
C VAL A 304 -18.43 3.14 -18.94
N VAL A 305 -17.30 2.44 -18.80
CA VAL A 305 -16.76 1.58 -19.86
C VAL A 305 -17.68 0.38 -20.09
N GLY A 306 -18.14 -0.26 -19.02
CA GLY A 306 -19.06 -1.40 -19.07
C GLY A 306 -20.41 -1.03 -19.68
N TYR A 307 -20.94 0.16 -19.39
CA TYR A 307 -22.17 0.65 -20.01
C TYR A 307 -21.98 0.94 -21.51
N ILE A 308 -20.90 1.62 -21.90
CA ILE A 308 -20.57 1.85 -23.31
C ILE A 308 -20.45 0.52 -24.04
N PHE A 309 -19.74 -0.44 -23.46
CA PHE A 309 -19.53 -1.76 -24.07
C PHE A 309 -20.84 -2.55 -24.21
N MET A 310 -21.71 -2.49 -23.20
CA MET A 310 -23.05 -3.09 -23.23
C MET A 310 -23.89 -2.51 -24.39
N LEU A 311 -23.88 -1.19 -24.57
CA LEU A 311 -24.57 -0.52 -25.67
C LEU A 311 -24.01 -0.93 -27.04
N GLN A 312 -22.69 -1.11 -27.19
CA GLN A 312 -22.07 -1.49 -28.46
C GLN A 312 -22.41 -2.92 -28.89
N ILE A 313 -22.60 -3.83 -27.94
CA ILE A 313 -22.97 -5.24 -28.24
C ILE A 313 -24.50 -5.40 -28.34
N GLY A 314 -25.29 -4.42 -27.89
CA GLY A 314 -26.74 -4.47 -27.93
C GLY A 314 -27.33 -5.40 -26.87
N ILE A 315 -26.67 -5.54 -25.72
CA ILE A 315 -27.16 -6.34 -24.58
C ILE A 315 -28.05 -5.46 -23.70
N GLY A 316 -29.18 -6.01 -23.24
CA GLY A 316 -30.07 -5.33 -22.31
C GLY A 316 -29.48 -5.19 -20.91
N SER A 317 -30.01 -4.26 -20.12
CA SER A 317 -29.62 -4.09 -18.70
C SER A 317 -30.05 -5.25 -17.80
N ASP A 318 -30.82 -6.21 -18.34
CA ASP A 318 -31.33 -7.37 -17.61
C ASP A 318 -30.21 -8.31 -17.16
N ILE A 319 -29.01 -8.20 -17.74
CA ILE A 319 -27.81 -8.90 -17.27
C ILE A 319 -27.38 -8.51 -15.86
N LEU A 320 -27.73 -7.29 -15.41
CA LEU A 320 -27.37 -6.77 -14.09
C LEU A 320 -28.28 -7.30 -12.98
N SER A 321 -29.39 -7.96 -13.34
CA SER A 321 -30.41 -8.44 -12.42
C SER A 321 -30.53 -9.97 -12.37
N GLN A 322 -29.58 -10.71 -12.94
CA GLN A 322 -29.63 -12.18 -12.96
C GLN A 322 -28.82 -12.78 -11.81
N ASP A 323 -29.46 -13.64 -11.02
CA ASP A 323 -28.80 -14.38 -9.92
C ASP A 323 -27.94 -15.56 -10.43
N LYS A 324 -28.01 -15.87 -11.73
CA LYS A 324 -27.29 -16.98 -12.36
C LYS A 324 -26.55 -16.50 -13.59
N LEU A 325 -25.41 -17.14 -13.86
CA LEU A 325 -24.67 -16.95 -15.11
C LEU A 325 -25.59 -17.16 -16.32
N PRO A 326 -25.61 -16.23 -17.28
CA PRO A 326 -26.44 -16.34 -18.47
C PRO A 326 -25.95 -17.49 -19.35
N THR A 327 -26.85 -18.17 -20.04
CA THR A 327 -26.50 -19.18 -21.05
C THR A 327 -26.36 -18.59 -22.45
N ASP A 328 -26.79 -17.33 -22.63
CA ASP A 328 -26.68 -16.63 -23.91
C ASP A 328 -25.20 -16.33 -24.23
N PRO A 329 -24.67 -16.74 -25.40
CA PRO A 329 -23.28 -16.51 -25.77
C PRO A 329 -22.87 -15.03 -25.79
N GLY A 330 -23.78 -14.13 -26.18
CA GLY A 330 -23.50 -12.69 -26.21
C GLY A 330 -23.30 -12.13 -24.80
N LYS A 331 -24.20 -12.47 -23.88
CA LYS A 331 -24.10 -12.11 -22.47
C LYS A 331 -22.87 -12.71 -21.79
N LEU A 332 -22.53 -13.97 -22.09
CA LEU A 332 -21.30 -14.61 -21.59
C LEU A 332 -20.05 -13.91 -22.11
N PHE A 333 -20.03 -13.54 -23.40
CA PHE A 333 -18.93 -12.78 -23.97
C PHE A 333 -18.78 -11.41 -23.31
N TYR A 334 -19.89 -10.71 -23.06
CA TYR A 334 -19.87 -9.45 -22.32
C TYR A 334 -19.32 -9.60 -20.90
N LEU A 335 -19.80 -10.61 -20.15
CA LEU A 335 -19.31 -10.88 -18.80
C LEU A 335 -17.82 -11.24 -18.81
N PHE A 336 -17.38 -12.06 -19.76
CA PHE A 336 -15.97 -12.41 -19.92
C PHE A 336 -15.11 -11.16 -20.11
N ILE A 337 -15.45 -10.29 -21.07
CA ILE A 337 -14.67 -9.08 -21.31
C ILE A 337 -14.75 -8.12 -20.13
N SER A 338 -15.91 -7.99 -19.49
CA SER A 338 -16.08 -7.08 -18.35
C SER A 338 -15.25 -7.52 -17.14
N LEU A 339 -15.32 -8.81 -16.78
CA LEU A 339 -14.66 -9.37 -15.61
C LEU A 339 -13.18 -9.65 -15.84
N ALA A 340 -12.79 -10.17 -17.00
CA ALA A 340 -11.42 -10.61 -17.28
C ALA A 340 -10.54 -9.53 -17.94
N VAL A 341 -11.14 -8.44 -18.46
CA VAL A 341 -10.39 -7.38 -19.16
C VAL A 341 -10.70 -6.01 -18.58
N VAL A 342 -11.95 -5.54 -18.64
CA VAL A 342 -12.29 -4.15 -18.28
C VAL A 342 -11.98 -3.87 -16.81
N ALA A 343 -12.55 -4.65 -15.89
CA ALA A 343 -12.30 -4.45 -14.45
C ALA A 343 -10.80 -4.59 -14.11
N PRO A 344 -10.08 -5.66 -14.51
CA PRO A 344 -8.65 -5.77 -14.25
C PRO A 344 -7.80 -4.60 -14.78
N VAL A 345 -8.06 -4.13 -16.01
CA VAL A 345 -7.35 -2.98 -16.57
C VAL A 345 -7.61 -1.72 -15.76
N VAL A 346 -8.88 -1.43 -15.46
CA VAL A 346 -9.27 -0.23 -14.71
C VAL A 346 -8.70 -0.29 -13.29
N GLU A 347 -8.99 -1.36 -12.56
CA GLU A 347 -8.62 -1.51 -11.17
C GLU A 347 -7.11 -1.45 -10.95
N GLU A 348 -6.32 -2.22 -11.73
CA GLU A 348 -4.87 -2.27 -11.55
C GLU A 348 -4.21 -0.91 -11.81
N LEU A 349 -4.75 -0.11 -12.72
CA LEU A 349 -4.23 1.22 -13.02
C LEU A 349 -4.61 2.27 -11.98
N VAL A 350 -5.75 2.15 -11.30
CA VAL A 350 -6.19 3.13 -10.29
C VAL A 350 -5.75 2.79 -8.86
N LYS A 351 -5.54 1.51 -8.52
CA LYS A 351 -5.04 1.06 -7.20
C LYS A 351 -3.80 1.84 -6.71
N PRO A 352 -2.74 2.06 -7.52
CA PRO A 352 -1.53 2.75 -7.08
C PRO A 352 -1.57 4.28 -7.23
N ILE A 353 -2.74 4.93 -7.36
CA ILE A 353 -2.81 6.39 -7.57
C ILE A 353 -2.10 7.19 -6.45
N GLY A 354 -2.17 6.72 -5.21
CA GLY A 354 -1.41 7.29 -4.10
C GLY A 354 0.10 7.20 -4.31
N THR A 355 0.60 6.11 -4.89
CA THR A 355 2.00 5.94 -5.29
C THR A 355 2.39 6.94 -6.37
N PHE A 356 1.54 7.17 -7.38
CA PHE A 356 1.85 8.06 -8.51
C PHE A 356 2.06 9.50 -8.07
N VAL A 357 1.25 10.00 -7.12
CA VAL A 357 1.44 11.34 -6.53
C VAL A 357 2.79 11.47 -5.82
N MET A 358 3.32 10.37 -5.28
CA MET A 358 4.58 10.33 -4.56
C MET A 358 5.78 9.89 -5.41
N LEU A 359 5.58 9.59 -6.70
CA LEU A 359 6.57 8.91 -7.54
C LEU A 359 7.93 9.61 -7.56
N GLY A 360 7.93 10.94 -7.64
CA GLY A 360 9.15 11.76 -7.62
C GLY A 360 9.91 11.76 -6.29
N ARG A 361 9.46 11.03 -5.26
CA ARG A 361 10.13 10.90 -3.96
C ARG A 361 10.38 9.46 -3.53
N ILE A 362 10.06 8.50 -4.40
CA ILE A 362 10.31 7.09 -4.15
C ILE A 362 11.80 6.83 -4.31
N ARG A 363 12.43 6.27 -3.28
CA ARG A 363 13.89 6.19 -3.16
C ARG A 363 14.47 4.95 -3.85
N SER A 364 13.64 3.95 -4.12
CA SER A 364 14.07 2.67 -4.68
C SER A 364 12.90 1.89 -5.26
N ALA A 365 13.20 0.92 -6.11
CA ALA A 365 12.24 -0.05 -6.62
C ALA A 365 11.51 -0.82 -5.49
N GLY A 366 12.22 -1.18 -4.42
CA GLY A 366 11.63 -1.84 -3.25
C GLY A 366 10.65 -0.93 -2.50
N GLU A 367 10.91 0.38 -2.45
CA GLU A 367 9.94 1.34 -1.91
C GLU A 367 8.71 1.48 -2.81
N ALA A 368 8.89 1.58 -4.14
CA ALA A 368 7.77 1.62 -5.09
C ALA A 368 6.85 0.43 -4.92
N PHE A 369 7.45 -0.76 -4.83
CA PHE A 369 6.74 -2.02 -4.65
C PHE A 369 5.93 -2.03 -3.34
N ILE A 370 6.52 -1.65 -2.20
CA ILE A 370 5.80 -1.66 -0.92
C ILE A 370 4.70 -0.59 -0.84
N ILE A 371 4.91 0.59 -1.41
CA ILE A 371 3.87 1.63 -1.45
C ILE A 371 2.72 1.18 -2.35
N GLY A 372 3.01 0.57 -3.51
CA GLY A 372 1.99 -0.05 -4.37
C GLY A 372 1.24 -1.19 -3.69
N LEU A 373 1.96 -2.08 -3.00
CA LEU A 373 1.39 -3.17 -2.21
C LEU A 373 0.40 -2.66 -1.16
N ALA A 374 0.73 -1.55 -0.50
CA ALA A 374 -0.17 -0.91 0.45
C ALA A 374 -1.46 -0.40 -0.22
N GLY A 375 -1.36 0.26 -1.37
CA GLY A 375 -2.53 0.74 -2.12
C GLY A 375 -3.44 -0.41 -2.58
N GLY A 376 -2.87 -1.47 -3.13
CA GLY A 376 -3.62 -2.66 -3.54
C GLY A 376 -4.29 -3.39 -2.36
N ILE A 377 -3.64 -3.45 -1.20
CA ILE A 377 -4.25 -3.99 0.02
C ILE A 377 -5.41 -3.12 0.48
N GLY A 378 -5.28 -1.79 0.45
CA GLY A 378 -6.37 -0.88 0.78
C GLY A 378 -7.61 -1.14 -0.07
N PHE A 379 -7.41 -1.30 -1.38
CA PHE A 379 -8.47 -1.67 -2.32
C PHE A 379 -9.10 -3.03 -1.97
N ASN A 380 -8.28 -4.06 -1.76
CA ASN A 380 -8.73 -5.40 -1.39
C ASN A 380 -9.59 -5.42 -0.12
N LEU A 381 -9.28 -4.60 0.90
CA LEU A 381 -10.05 -4.61 2.14
C LEU A 381 -11.52 -4.26 1.90
N VAL A 382 -11.78 -3.30 1.01
CA VAL A 382 -13.15 -2.90 0.67
C VAL A 382 -13.80 -3.94 -0.23
N GLU A 383 -13.12 -4.30 -1.32
CA GLU A 383 -13.66 -5.18 -2.33
C GLU A 383 -13.92 -6.60 -1.80
N THR A 384 -12.98 -7.19 -1.06
CA THR A 384 -13.13 -8.54 -0.52
C THR A 384 -14.20 -8.59 0.58
N THR A 385 -14.30 -7.56 1.42
CA THR A 385 -15.39 -7.48 2.40
C THR A 385 -16.75 -7.44 1.70
N MET A 386 -16.86 -6.65 0.61
CA MET A 386 -18.07 -6.57 -0.20
C MET A 386 -18.41 -7.92 -0.84
N TYR A 387 -17.47 -8.61 -1.48
CA TYR A 387 -17.72 -9.93 -2.07
C TYR A 387 -18.16 -10.96 -1.02
N ILE A 388 -17.48 -11.03 0.12
CA ILE A 388 -17.85 -11.97 1.19
C ILE A 388 -19.27 -11.66 1.70
N SER A 389 -19.63 -10.38 1.79
CA SER A 389 -20.96 -9.96 2.23
C SER A 389 -22.07 -10.18 1.21
N GLN A 390 -21.77 -10.52 -0.05
CA GLN A 390 -22.82 -10.79 -1.04
C GLN A 390 -23.44 -12.19 -0.88
N GLY A 391 -22.76 -13.12 -0.22
CA GLY A 391 -23.35 -14.41 0.15
C GLY A 391 -23.62 -14.46 1.63
N TYR A 392 -24.76 -13.98 2.10
CA TYR A 392 -25.11 -14.02 3.51
C TYR A 392 -25.04 -15.44 4.06
N ASN A 393 -25.65 -16.40 3.38
CA ASN A 393 -25.65 -17.80 3.81
C ASN A 393 -24.32 -18.53 3.50
N ASP A 394 -23.60 -18.10 2.46
CA ASP A 394 -22.40 -18.77 1.95
C ASP A 394 -21.09 -18.01 2.22
N TRP A 395 -21.12 -17.04 3.14
CA TRP A 395 -20.03 -16.10 3.37
C TRP A 395 -18.70 -16.81 3.69
N LEU A 396 -18.75 -17.95 4.39
CA LEU A 396 -17.56 -18.74 4.70
C LEU A 396 -16.92 -19.30 3.41
N GLN A 397 -17.72 -19.83 2.49
CA GLN A 397 -17.22 -20.35 1.22
C GLN A 397 -16.60 -19.21 0.39
N ILE A 398 -17.27 -18.05 0.34
CA ILE A 398 -16.76 -16.87 -0.35
C ILE A 398 -15.47 -16.35 0.31
N ALA A 399 -15.41 -16.32 1.65
CA ALA A 399 -14.22 -15.93 2.39
C ALA A 399 -13.02 -16.85 2.08
N LEU A 400 -13.26 -18.16 1.94
CA LEU A 400 -12.23 -19.11 1.54
C LEU A 400 -11.76 -18.86 0.09
N LEU A 401 -12.68 -18.64 -0.85
CA LEU A 401 -12.34 -18.30 -2.23
C LEU A 401 -11.55 -16.98 -2.32
N ARG A 402 -11.82 -16.01 -1.45
CA ARG A 402 -11.17 -14.70 -1.41
C ARG A 402 -9.92 -14.64 -0.52
N SER A 403 -9.50 -15.73 0.12
CA SER A 403 -8.35 -15.76 1.04
C SER A 403 -7.05 -15.19 0.45
N ALA A 404 -6.85 -15.38 -0.86
CA ALA A 404 -5.68 -14.90 -1.58
C ALA A 404 -5.90 -13.57 -2.31
N ALA A 405 -7.08 -12.95 -2.20
CA ALA A 405 -7.35 -11.66 -2.83
C ALA A 405 -6.39 -10.57 -2.33
N GLY A 406 -6.01 -10.59 -1.05
CA GLY A 406 -4.98 -9.68 -0.53
C GLY A 406 -3.63 -9.79 -1.25
N LEU A 407 -3.26 -10.99 -1.69
CA LEU A 407 -2.09 -11.21 -2.54
C LEU A 407 -2.36 -10.71 -3.97
N LEU A 408 -3.52 -11.02 -4.54
CA LEU A 408 -3.92 -10.59 -5.89
C LEU A 408 -3.84 -9.07 -6.07
N HIS A 409 -4.67 -8.31 -5.35
CA HIS A 409 -4.76 -6.85 -5.52
C HIS A 409 -3.49 -6.18 -4.99
N GLY A 410 -2.95 -6.66 -3.87
CA GLY A 410 -1.72 -6.14 -3.28
C GLY A 410 -0.54 -6.28 -4.24
N PHE A 411 -0.28 -7.49 -4.75
CA PHE A 411 0.83 -7.73 -5.66
C PHE A 411 0.62 -7.05 -7.01
N GLY A 412 -0.61 -7.03 -7.54
CA GLY A 412 -0.93 -6.32 -8.78
C GLY A 412 -0.58 -4.83 -8.71
N ALA A 413 -1.07 -4.13 -7.68
CA ALA A 413 -0.76 -2.72 -7.46
C ALA A 413 0.75 -2.48 -7.21
N ALA A 414 1.43 -3.42 -6.55
CA ALA A 414 2.88 -3.39 -6.36
C ALA A 414 3.63 -3.49 -7.69
N MET A 415 3.19 -4.35 -8.60
CA MET A 415 3.77 -4.53 -9.93
C MET A 415 3.49 -3.34 -10.85
N VAL A 416 2.29 -2.75 -10.83
CA VAL A 416 2.02 -1.50 -11.57
C VAL A 416 2.90 -0.36 -11.05
N SER A 417 2.99 -0.21 -9.72
CA SER A 417 3.87 0.79 -9.10
C SER A 417 5.34 0.61 -9.47
N LEU A 418 5.82 -0.63 -9.45
CA LEU A 418 7.18 -1.00 -9.86
C LEU A 418 7.41 -0.73 -11.34
N GLY A 419 6.44 -1.07 -12.19
CA GLY A 419 6.52 -0.84 -13.62
C GLY A 419 6.66 0.64 -13.95
N VAL A 420 5.76 1.46 -13.40
CA VAL A 420 5.84 2.92 -13.52
C VAL A 420 7.15 3.45 -12.95
N TYR A 421 7.61 2.96 -11.80
CA TYR A 421 8.91 3.36 -11.26
C TYR A 421 10.06 3.13 -12.25
N TYR A 422 10.12 1.96 -12.89
CA TYR A 422 11.14 1.67 -13.90
C TYR A 422 11.03 2.55 -15.14
N LEU A 423 9.82 2.89 -15.59
CA LEU A 423 9.64 3.83 -16.71
C LEU A 423 10.28 5.20 -16.43
N PHE A 424 10.24 5.67 -15.19
CA PHE A 424 10.80 6.97 -14.80
C PHE A 424 12.22 6.91 -14.21
N HIS A 425 12.75 5.72 -13.94
CA HIS A 425 14.07 5.54 -13.32
C HIS A 425 14.93 4.55 -14.13
N PRO A 426 15.36 4.91 -15.35
CA PRO A 426 16.07 4.00 -16.27
C PRO A 426 17.39 3.46 -15.70
N LYS A 427 18.03 4.17 -14.77
CA LYS A 427 19.29 3.73 -14.14
C LYS A 427 19.08 2.56 -13.16
N GLU A 428 17.89 2.40 -12.60
CA GLU A 428 17.57 1.37 -11.62
C GLU A 428 17.43 -0.02 -12.25
N THR A 429 17.16 -0.10 -13.55
CA THR A 429 17.08 -1.38 -14.28
C THR A 429 18.44 -1.88 -14.74
N GLY A 430 19.51 -1.11 -14.55
CA GLY A 430 20.88 -1.47 -14.93
C GLY A 430 21.01 -1.74 -16.42
N LYS A 431 21.22 -3.01 -16.80
CA LYS A 431 21.40 -3.42 -18.20
C LYS A 431 20.08 -3.70 -18.93
N TYR A 432 18.97 -3.80 -18.22
CA TYR A 432 17.69 -4.15 -18.81
C TYR A 432 16.99 -2.93 -19.40
N ASN A 433 16.27 -3.13 -20.51
CA ASN A 433 15.43 -2.09 -21.09
C ASN A 433 14.30 -1.71 -20.13
N HIS A 434 14.39 -0.51 -19.56
CA HIS A 434 13.47 0.00 -18.56
C HIS A 434 12.03 0.14 -19.06
N ILE A 435 11.84 0.45 -20.35
CA ILE A 435 10.52 0.57 -20.97
C ILE A 435 9.85 -0.79 -21.02
N LEU A 436 10.56 -1.78 -21.58
CA LEU A 436 10.05 -3.14 -21.70
C LEU A 436 9.75 -3.74 -20.32
N LEU A 437 10.67 -3.60 -19.37
CA LEU A 437 10.47 -4.12 -18.02
C LEU A 437 9.29 -3.44 -17.33
N GLY A 438 9.15 -2.11 -17.49
CA GLY A 438 8.03 -1.35 -16.97
C GLY A 438 6.68 -1.83 -17.49
N ILE A 439 6.57 -1.99 -18.82
CA ILE A 439 5.37 -2.52 -19.49
C ILE A 439 5.07 -3.95 -19.04
N LEU A 440 6.07 -4.82 -18.95
CA LEU A 440 5.89 -6.20 -18.51
C LEU A 440 5.35 -6.29 -17.08
N CYS A 441 5.78 -5.40 -16.17
CA CYS A 441 5.23 -5.37 -14.82
C CYS A 441 3.74 -4.98 -14.80
N ILE A 442 3.35 -3.97 -15.60
CA ILE A 442 1.96 -3.53 -15.70
C ILE A 442 1.10 -4.61 -16.37
N ALA A 443 1.59 -5.18 -17.48
CA ALA A 443 0.90 -6.25 -18.19
C ALA A 443 0.71 -7.49 -17.32
N TYR A 444 1.72 -7.85 -16.50
CA TYR A 444 1.59 -8.93 -15.54
C TYR A 444 0.46 -8.68 -14.53
N ALA A 445 0.39 -7.48 -13.95
CA ALA A 445 -0.65 -7.13 -12.98
C ALA A 445 -2.06 -7.29 -13.54
N ILE A 446 -2.27 -6.77 -14.76
CA ILE A 446 -3.56 -6.89 -15.48
C ILE A 446 -3.84 -8.35 -15.81
N PHE A 447 -2.85 -9.09 -16.33
CA PHE A 447 -3.02 -10.49 -16.72
C PHE A 447 -3.35 -11.39 -15.54
N GLN A 448 -2.64 -11.28 -14.41
CA GLN A 448 -2.92 -12.12 -13.24
C GLN A 448 -4.34 -11.87 -12.69
N HIS A 449 -4.78 -10.60 -12.73
CA HIS A 449 -6.08 -10.21 -12.21
C HIS A 449 -7.20 -10.61 -13.17
N GLY A 450 -6.99 -10.44 -14.47
CA GLY A 450 -7.89 -10.96 -15.50
C GLY A 450 -8.01 -12.48 -15.49
N LEU A 451 -6.91 -13.20 -15.22
CA LEU A 451 -6.95 -14.66 -15.06
C LEU A 451 -7.76 -15.07 -13.82
N TRP A 452 -7.58 -14.36 -12.70
CA TRP A 452 -8.34 -14.60 -11.48
C TRP A 452 -9.84 -14.36 -11.69
N ASN A 453 -10.24 -13.19 -12.17
CA ASN A 453 -11.65 -12.86 -12.38
C ASN A 453 -12.30 -13.65 -13.52
N GLY A 454 -11.56 -13.88 -14.61
CA GLY A 454 -12.02 -14.68 -15.73
C GLY A 454 -12.23 -16.15 -15.35
N SER A 455 -11.55 -16.65 -14.30
CA SER A 455 -11.74 -18.03 -13.84
C SER A 455 -13.15 -18.29 -13.31
N THR A 456 -13.90 -17.28 -12.88
CA THR A 456 -15.32 -17.41 -12.51
C THR A 456 -16.17 -18.00 -13.64
N LEU A 457 -15.81 -17.75 -14.91
CA LEU A 457 -16.53 -18.35 -16.03
C LEU A 457 -16.33 -19.87 -16.15
N LEU A 458 -15.35 -20.47 -15.46
CA LEU A 458 -15.22 -21.92 -15.39
C LEU A 458 -16.46 -22.55 -14.74
N GLU A 459 -17.19 -21.84 -13.88
CA GLU A 459 -18.45 -22.30 -13.27
C GLU A 459 -19.55 -22.56 -14.31
N THR A 460 -19.42 -22.06 -15.54
CA THR A 460 -20.32 -22.44 -16.64
C THR A 460 -20.10 -23.89 -17.12
N ILE A 461 -18.96 -24.49 -16.76
CA ILE A 461 -18.63 -25.87 -17.05
C ILE A 461 -19.10 -26.72 -15.85
N PRO A 462 -19.96 -27.75 -16.05
CA PRO A 462 -20.59 -28.48 -14.97
C PRO A 462 -19.65 -29.02 -13.87
N PHE A 463 -18.42 -29.41 -14.24
CA PHE A 463 -17.43 -29.90 -13.27
C PHE A 463 -17.08 -28.85 -12.20
N PHE A 464 -16.85 -27.59 -12.60
CA PHE A 464 -16.42 -26.53 -11.69
C PHE A 464 -17.57 -25.91 -10.91
N ALA A 465 -18.81 -26.08 -11.36
CA ALA A 465 -20.02 -25.68 -10.63
C ALA A 465 -20.35 -26.60 -9.44
N ASN A 466 -19.68 -27.75 -9.33
CA ASN A 466 -19.95 -28.71 -8.26
C ASN A 466 -19.28 -28.32 -6.94
N THR A 467 -19.79 -28.91 -5.87
CA THR A 467 -19.15 -28.93 -4.55
C THR A 467 -18.48 -30.28 -4.29
N LEU A 468 -17.46 -30.26 -3.43
CA LEU A 468 -16.79 -31.42 -2.89
C LEU A 468 -17.04 -31.44 -1.37
N THR A 469 -17.57 -32.55 -0.88
CA THR A 469 -17.76 -32.75 0.57
C THR A 469 -16.45 -33.21 1.19
N ILE A 470 -15.90 -32.42 2.12
CA ILE A 470 -14.73 -32.77 2.94
C ILE A 470 -15.16 -32.78 4.41
N GLY A 471 -15.31 -33.98 4.98
CA GLY A 471 -15.86 -34.13 6.33
C GLY A 471 -17.31 -33.67 6.38
N THR A 472 -17.61 -32.68 7.22
CA THR A 472 -18.95 -32.07 7.34
C THR A 472 -19.13 -30.80 6.51
N ALA A 473 -18.11 -30.37 5.77
CA ALA A 473 -18.14 -29.15 4.98
C ALA A 473 -18.30 -29.45 3.49
N GLU A 474 -19.15 -28.68 2.81
CA GLU A 474 -19.20 -28.63 1.36
C GLU A 474 -18.36 -27.46 0.86
N LEU A 475 -17.41 -27.73 -0.03
CA LEU A 475 -16.51 -26.72 -0.59
C LEU A 475 -16.66 -26.67 -2.11
N PRO A 476 -16.71 -25.49 -2.73
CA PRO A 476 -16.76 -25.37 -4.18
C PRO A 476 -15.47 -25.91 -4.81
N VAL A 477 -15.58 -26.67 -5.90
CA VAL A 477 -14.41 -27.20 -6.65
C VAL A 477 -13.49 -26.06 -7.12
N MET A 478 -14.04 -24.87 -7.37
CA MET A 478 -13.29 -23.66 -7.70
C MET A 478 -12.21 -23.28 -6.68
N ILE A 479 -12.30 -23.73 -5.42
CA ILE A 479 -11.26 -23.48 -4.42
C ILE A 479 -9.88 -24.00 -4.85
N PHE A 480 -9.82 -25.10 -5.60
CA PHE A 480 -8.56 -25.66 -6.12
C PHE A 480 -7.96 -24.81 -7.23
N VAL A 481 -8.80 -24.19 -8.07
CA VAL A 481 -8.37 -23.25 -9.10
C VAL A 481 -7.74 -22.02 -8.44
N TYR A 482 -8.45 -21.40 -7.50
CA TYR A 482 -7.95 -20.23 -6.78
C TYR A 482 -6.72 -20.54 -5.92
N ALA A 483 -6.65 -21.71 -5.28
CA ALA A 483 -5.46 -22.13 -4.56
C ALA A 483 -4.25 -22.28 -5.50
N THR A 484 -4.44 -22.86 -6.68
CA THR A 484 -3.37 -22.99 -7.68
C THR A 484 -2.89 -21.62 -8.16
N LEU A 485 -3.81 -20.72 -8.52
CA LEU A 485 -3.47 -19.35 -8.90
C LEU A 485 -2.75 -18.61 -7.78
N ALA A 486 -3.23 -18.74 -6.54
CA ALA A 486 -2.61 -18.14 -5.36
C ALA A 486 -1.18 -18.62 -5.13
N LEU A 487 -0.92 -19.92 -5.29
CA LEU A 487 0.43 -20.49 -5.13
C LEU A 487 1.40 -19.97 -6.21
N LEU A 488 0.95 -19.88 -7.46
CA LEU A 488 1.74 -19.32 -8.56
C LEU A 488 2.04 -17.84 -8.33
N MET A 489 1.04 -17.05 -7.92
CA MET A 489 1.22 -15.64 -7.55
C MET A 489 2.17 -15.50 -6.37
N LEU A 490 2.07 -16.36 -5.35
CA LEU A 490 2.91 -16.30 -4.17
C LEU A 490 4.37 -16.60 -4.51
N ALA A 491 4.62 -17.62 -5.35
CA ALA A 491 5.96 -17.94 -5.82
C ALA A 491 6.59 -16.75 -6.56
N PHE A 492 5.82 -16.10 -7.44
CA PHE A 492 6.33 -14.93 -8.17
C PHE A 492 6.48 -13.69 -7.30
N PHE A 493 5.54 -13.42 -6.39
CA PHE A 493 5.62 -12.37 -5.37
C PHE A 493 6.90 -12.49 -4.54
N VAL A 494 7.19 -13.70 -4.07
CA VAL A 494 8.40 -14.01 -3.30
C VAL A 494 9.63 -13.75 -4.17
N PHE A 495 9.67 -14.27 -5.40
CA PHE A 495 10.76 -14.05 -6.36
C PHE A 495 11.04 -12.56 -6.59
N VAL A 496 10.01 -11.75 -6.89
CA VAL A 496 10.16 -10.30 -7.10
C VAL A 496 10.65 -9.63 -5.82
N SER A 497 10.07 -9.95 -4.66
CA SER A 497 10.50 -9.40 -3.38
C SER A 497 11.97 -9.69 -3.07
N PHE A 498 12.46 -10.89 -3.40
CA PHE A 498 13.87 -11.26 -3.28
C PHE A 498 14.77 -10.42 -4.20
N LYS A 499 14.33 -10.15 -5.43
CA LYS A 499 15.07 -9.31 -6.39
C LYS A 499 15.14 -7.84 -5.97
N LEU A 500 14.17 -7.37 -5.20
CA LEU A 500 14.07 -6.00 -4.70
C LEU A 500 14.75 -5.76 -3.35
N ARG A 501 15.50 -6.74 -2.83
CA ARG A 501 16.18 -6.65 -1.54
C ARG A 501 17.09 -5.42 -1.43
N GLY A 502 17.02 -4.78 -0.27
CA GLY A 502 17.88 -3.64 0.06
C GLY A 502 19.36 -4.02 0.07
N LYS A 503 20.20 -3.15 -0.50
CA LYS A 503 21.66 -3.27 -0.36
C LYS A 503 22.06 -2.76 1.02
N VAL A 504 23.00 -3.44 1.67
CA VAL A 504 23.63 -2.94 2.90
C VAL A 504 24.44 -1.70 2.52
N PRO A 505 24.27 -0.56 3.20
CA PRO A 505 25.19 0.55 3.06
C PRO A 505 26.60 0.03 3.34
N THR A 506 27.48 0.01 2.34
CA THR A 506 28.87 -0.37 2.58
C THR A 506 29.48 0.71 3.45
N ASP A 507 29.87 0.37 4.69
CA ASP A 507 30.52 1.25 5.67
C ASP A 507 31.86 1.86 5.18
N ASN A 508 32.24 1.63 3.92
CA ASN A 508 33.44 2.12 3.26
C ASN A 508 33.37 3.62 2.88
N ALA A 509 32.38 4.38 3.37
CA ALA A 509 32.52 5.82 3.43
C ALA A 509 33.67 6.12 4.40
N SER A 510 34.85 6.35 3.83
CA SER A 510 36.14 6.46 4.53
C SER A 510 36.06 7.14 5.91
N PRO A 511 36.78 6.65 6.93
CA PRO A 511 36.94 7.31 8.23
C PRO A 511 37.46 8.76 8.17
N ASN A 512 37.82 9.26 6.99
CA ASN A 512 38.23 10.65 6.75
C ASN A 512 37.10 11.68 6.70
N GLN A 513 35.83 11.28 6.88
CA GLN A 513 34.89 12.16 7.58
C GLN A 513 35.09 12.01 9.09
N GLN A 514 36.33 12.21 9.53
CA GLN A 514 36.63 12.65 10.89
C GLN A 514 35.68 13.80 11.15
N SER A 515 34.86 13.62 12.18
CA SER A 515 34.42 14.70 13.07
C SER A 515 34.89 16.06 12.59
N VAL A 516 34.10 16.72 11.75
CA VAL A 516 34.04 18.17 11.82
C VAL A 516 33.58 18.38 13.24
N HIS A 517 34.55 18.51 14.15
CA HIS A 517 34.35 19.16 15.42
C HIS A 517 33.71 20.47 14.98
N ILE A 518 32.39 20.55 15.12
CA ILE A 518 31.73 21.82 15.25
C ILE A 518 32.43 22.38 16.48
N GLN A 519 33.52 23.11 16.27
CA GLN A 519 33.96 24.13 17.20
C GLN A 519 32.68 24.91 17.42
N GLN A 520 32.02 24.63 18.55
CA GLN A 520 31.02 25.53 19.07
C GLN A 520 31.67 26.89 18.97
N PRO A 521 31.10 27.85 18.20
CA PRO A 521 31.61 29.20 18.24
C PRO A 521 31.64 29.54 19.72
N ALA A 522 32.85 29.82 20.23
CA ALA A 522 33.07 30.11 21.63
C ALA A 522 31.97 31.08 22.04
N ALA A 523 31.18 30.68 23.04
CA ALA A 523 30.11 31.50 23.56
C ALA A 523 30.71 32.90 23.74
N PHE A 524 30.20 33.86 22.97
CA PHE A 524 30.54 35.25 23.13
C PHE A 524 29.94 35.62 24.48
N TYR A 525 30.70 35.40 25.55
CA TYR A 525 30.34 35.85 26.87
C TYR A 525 30.27 37.38 26.75
N PRO A 526 29.09 38.00 26.94
CA PRO A 526 29.06 39.44 27.07
C PRO A 526 29.96 39.79 28.25
N GLN A 527 30.99 40.59 27.99
CA GLN A 527 31.80 41.17 29.06
C GLN A 527 30.83 41.81 30.06
N GLN A 528 30.84 41.29 31.28
CA GLN A 528 30.18 41.93 32.41
C GLN A 528 30.78 43.34 32.53
N VAL A 529 29.99 44.35 32.20
CA VAL A 529 30.30 45.74 32.55
C VAL A 529 30.11 45.83 34.08
N PRO A 530 31.17 46.03 34.87
CA PRO A 530 31.04 46.18 36.31
C PRO A 530 30.44 47.57 36.58
N GLY A 531 29.29 47.65 37.25
CA GLY A 531 28.85 48.92 37.84
C GLY A 531 27.39 49.36 37.70
N MET A 532 26.42 48.47 37.53
CA MET A 532 25.01 48.85 37.73
C MET A 532 24.36 47.99 38.81
N SER A 533 24.39 48.49 40.05
CA SER A 533 23.52 48.01 41.12
C SER A 533 22.09 48.49 40.85
N TYR A 534 21.24 47.64 40.30
CA TYR A 534 19.81 47.88 40.30
C TYR A 534 19.24 47.50 41.67
N ASN A 535 18.94 48.51 42.48
CA ASN A 535 18.05 48.36 43.63
C ASN A 535 16.67 47.92 43.13
N ARG A 536 16.24 46.71 43.50
CA ARG A 536 14.83 46.31 43.40
C ARG A 536 14.05 46.92 44.55
N PRO A 537 12.92 47.60 44.31
CA PRO A 537 11.96 47.89 45.36
C PRO A 537 11.17 46.62 45.71
N ALA A 538 10.87 46.46 46.99
CA ALA A 538 10.00 45.43 47.54
C ALA A 538 8.51 45.84 47.42
N GLY A 539 7.63 44.84 47.28
CA GLY A 539 6.17 44.95 47.17
C GLY A 539 5.70 44.78 45.71
N LEU A 540 4.73 43.95 45.37
CA LEU A 540 3.58 43.36 46.08
C LEU A 540 3.31 41.94 45.57
#